data_AF-A0A2V0Q463-F1
#
_entry.id   AF-A0A2V0Q463-F1
#
_cell.length_a   1.000
_cell.length_b   1.000
_cell.length_c   1.000
_cell.angle_alpha   90.00
_cell.angle_beta   90.00
_cell.angle_gamma   90.00
#
_symmetry.space_group_name_H-M   'P 1'
#
loop_
_entity.id
_entity.type
_entity.pdbx_description
1 polymer ?
#
loop_
_entity_poly.entity_id
_entity_poly.type
_entity_poly.pdbx_seq_one_letter_code
_entity_poly.pdbx_strand_id
1 'polypeptide(L)'
;MIAPQHLQHALSELLGDARLAVTALPGTELKLWLIDEANMDRTFSPDETRRILEDPPYWSFCWASGLALARFLAENPHWVAGKRVLDFGAGSGVAGIAALRAGALEVVACDLDPLALAACPPVSG
;
A
#
# COMPACT_ATOMS: atom_id res chain seq x y z
N MET A 1 6.99 2.20 14.80
CA MET A 1 5.51 2.22 14.82
C MET A 1 5.02 0.79 14.83
N ILE A 2 3.77 0.53 15.21
CA ILE A 2 3.14 -0.80 15.18
C ILE A 2 2.16 -0.83 14.01
N ALA A 3 2.16 -1.91 13.23
CA ALA A 3 1.24 -2.06 12.09
C ALA A 3 -0.22 -2.08 12.55
N PRO A 4 -1.19 -1.61 11.74
CA PRO A 4 -2.60 -1.75 12.05
C PRO A 4 -2.95 -3.23 12.30
N GLN A 5 -3.47 -3.53 13.49
CA GLN A 5 -3.63 -4.91 13.95
C GLN A 5 -4.51 -5.76 13.03
N HIS A 6 -5.56 -5.18 12.46
CA HIS A 6 -6.47 -5.88 11.55
C HIS A 6 -5.79 -6.24 10.21
N LEU A 7 -4.94 -5.36 9.65
CA LEU A 7 -4.15 -5.66 8.46
C LEU A 7 -3.12 -6.75 8.74
N GLN A 8 -2.41 -6.65 9.89
CA GLN A 8 -1.46 -7.66 10.30
C GLN A 8 -2.14 -9.02 10.50
N HIS A 9 -3.32 -9.05 11.11
CA HIS A 9 -4.08 -10.29 11.31
C HIS A 9 -4.52 -10.89 9.97
N ALA A 10 -5.06 -10.08 9.06
CA ALA A 10 -5.44 -10.55 7.72
C ALA A 10 -4.26 -11.16 6.96
N LEU A 11 -3.08 -10.53 7.04
CA LEU A 11 -1.86 -11.06 6.45
C LEU A 11 -1.44 -12.40 7.09
N SER A 12 -1.49 -12.50 8.42
CA SER A 12 -1.12 -13.72 9.13
C SER A 12 -2.07 -14.90 8.89
N GLU A 13 -3.36 -14.65 8.70
CA GLU A 13 -4.32 -15.71 8.30
C GLU A 13 -3.97 -16.30 6.93
N LEU A 14 -3.48 -15.47 6.02
CA LEU A 14 -3.09 -15.88 4.67
C LEU A 14 -1.72 -16.59 4.65
N LEU A 15 -0.73 -15.99 5.32
CA LEU A 15 0.70 -16.27 5.16
C LEU A 15 1.43 -16.59 6.48
N GLY A 16 0.69 -17.02 7.51
CA GLY A 16 1.22 -17.51 8.77
C GLY A 16 2.01 -16.44 9.53
N ASP A 17 3.33 -16.62 9.60
CA ASP A 17 4.24 -15.74 10.34
C ASP A 17 4.65 -14.46 9.57
N ALA A 18 4.07 -14.22 8.39
CA ALA A 18 4.28 -13.01 7.61
C ALA A 18 3.92 -11.74 8.40
N ARG A 19 4.71 -10.67 8.20
CA ARG A 19 4.60 -9.43 8.97
C ARG A 19 4.53 -8.23 8.05
N LEU A 20 3.83 -7.21 8.51
CA LEU A 20 3.90 -5.87 7.96
C LEU A 20 5.05 -5.11 8.62
N ALA A 21 5.89 -4.51 7.80
CA ALA A 21 6.97 -3.64 8.21
C ALA A 21 6.76 -2.23 7.65
N VAL A 22 7.30 -1.22 8.33
CA VAL A 22 7.38 0.13 7.76
C VAL A 22 8.48 0.11 6.72
N THR A 23 8.11 0.18 5.44
CA THR A 23 9.05 0.15 4.32
C THR A 23 9.16 1.53 3.70
N ALA A 24 10.37 2.06 3.65
CA ALA A 24 10.66 3.31 2.93
C ALA A 24 10.70 3.02 1.43
N LEU A 25 9.97 3.83 0.66
CA LEU A 25 9.87 3.63 -0.78
C LEU A 25 11.05 4.28 -1.50
N PRO A 26 11.82 3.52 -2.32
CA PRO A 26 13.05 4.03 -2.92
C PRO A 26 12.82 5.30 -3.74
N GLY A 27 13.69 6.30 -3.59
CA GLY A 27 13.59 7.56 -4.34
C GLY A 27 12.38 8.42 -3.99
N THR A 28 11.78 8.21 -2.80
CA THR A 28 10.71 9.06 -2.26
C THR A 28 10.88 9.21 -0.74
N GLU A 29 10.20 10.20 -0.15
CA GLU A 29 10.08 10.35 1.31
C GLU A 29 8.96 9.48 1.92
N LEU A 30 8.27 8.68 1.10
CA LEU A 30 7.10 7.92 1.52
C LEU A 30 7.51 6.66 2.28
N LYS A 31 6.67 6.30 3.26
CA LYS A 31 6.77 5.06 4.01
C LYS A 31 5.40 4.42 4.08
N LEU A 32 5.32 3.12 3.84
CA LEU A 32 4.09 2.34 3.87
C LEU A 32 4.23 1.11 4.76
N TRP A 33 3.10 0.57 5.20
CA TRP A 33 3.05 -0.76 5.79
C TRP A 33 2.99 -1.79 4.68
N LEU A 34 4.12 -2.43 4.39
CA LEU A 34 4.22 -3.45 3.35
C LEU A 34 4.63 -4.78 3.98
N ILE A 35 4.40 -5.88 3.27
CA ILE A 35 4.92 -7.18 3.66
C ILE A 35 6.46 -7.12 3.78
N ASP A 36 6.98 -7.70 4.86
CA ASP A 36 8.42 -7.79 5.10
C ASP A 36 9.04 -8.78 4.11
N GLU A 37 9.94 -8.29 3.26
CA GLU A 37 10.65 -9.09 2.26
C GLU A 37 11.47 -10.21 2.89
N ALA A 38 12.02 -9.99 4.10
CA ALA A 38 12.79 -11.01 4.82
C ALA A 38 11.92 -12.20 5.25
N ASN A 39 10.61 -11.99 5.44
CA ASN A 39 9.65 -13.06 5.72
C ASN A 39 9.14 -13.78 4.46
N MET A 40 9.46 -13.27 3.27
CA MET A 40 9.07 -13.84 1.98
C MET A 40 10.11 -14.74 1.34
N ASP A 41 11.37 -14.69 1.80
CA ASP A 41 12.43 -15.63 1.39
C ASP A 41 12.34 -16.95 2.18
N ARG A 42 11.19 -17.64 2.06
CA ARG A 42 10.94 -18.94 2.70
C ARG A 42 10.10 -19.85 1.82
N THR A 43 10.15 -21.15 2.10
CA THR A 43 9.28 -22.13 1.44
C THR A 43 7.86 -22.03 2.00
N PHE A 44 6.90 -21.69 1.15
CA PHE A 44 5.48 -21.73 1.49
C PHE A 44 4.96 -23.17 1.48
N SER A 45 4.06 -23.48 2.42
CA SER A 45 3.29 -24.71 2.36
C SER A 45 2.36 -24.72 1.13
N PRO A 46 1.90 -25.91 0.67
CA PRO A 46 0.91 -25.99 -0.39
C PRO A 46 -0.40 -25.25 -0.07
N ASP A 47 -0.79 -25.21 1.21
CA ASP A 47 -1.97 -24.47 1.67
C ASP A 47 -1.80 -22.95 1.55
N GLU A 48 -0.66 -22.41 1.99
CA GLU A 48 -0.33 -21.00 1.83
C GLU A 48 -0.28 -20.63 0.34
N THR A 49 0.37 -21.45 -0.48
CA THR A 49 0.46 -21.22 -1.93
C THR A 49 -0.92 -21.14 -2.57
N ARG A 50 -1.83 -22.06 -2.23
CA ARG A 50 -3.21 -22.02 -2.73
C ARG A 50 -3.92 -20.74 -2.31
N ARG A 51 -3.83 -20.37 -1.04
CA ARG A 51 -4.46 -19.14 -0.52
C ARG A 51 -3.93 -17.89 -1.22
N ILE A 52 -2.62 -17.81 -1.46
CA ILE A 52 -2.01 -16.69 -2.21
C ILE A 52 -2.54 -16.63 -3.64
N LEU A 53 -2.74 -17.78 -4.30
CA LEU A 53 -3.25 -17.83 -5.67
C LEU A 53 -4.74 -17.49 -5.75
N GLU A 54 -5.51 -17.87 -4.73
CA GLU A 54 -6.96 -17.60 -4.64
C GLU A 54 -7.24 -16.14 -4.26
N ASP A 55 -6.52 -15.61 -3.26
CA ASP A 55 -6.69 -14.24 -2.75
C ASP A 55 -5.32 -13.58 -2.50
N PRO A 56 -4.66 -13.10 -3.56
CA PRO A 56 -3.34 -12.47 -3.44
C PRO A 56 -3.43 -11.18 -2.59
N PRO A 57 -2.54 -10.95 -1.61
CA PRO A 57 -2.63 -9.79 -0.71
C PRO A 57 -2.04 -8.54 -1.37
N TYR A 58 -2.58 -8.13 -2.52
CA TYR A 58 -2.06 -7.05 -3.36
C TYR A 58 -1.94 -5.71 -2.64
N TRP A 59 -2.79 -5.47 -1.65
CA TRP A 59 -2.74 -4.30 -0.76
C TRP A 59 -1.46 -4.20 0.07
N SER A 60 -0.76 -5.31 0.30
CA SER A 60 0.45 -5.38 1.13
C SER A 60 1.75 -5.10 0.36
N PHE A 61 1.66 -4.78 -0.94
CA PHE A 61 2.81 -4.51 -1.81
C PHE A 61 2.81 -3.08 -2.35
N CYS A 62 4.01 -2.53 -2.54
CA CYS A 62 4.18 -1.33 -3.35
C CYS A 62 4.46 -1.73 -4.80
N TRP A 63 3.47 -1.59 -5.66
CA TRP A 63 3.60 -1.88 -7.08
C TRP A 63 4.48 -0.86 -7.80
N ALA A 64 5.24 -1.33 -8.79
CA ALA A 64 6.21 -0.50 -9.52
C ALA A 64 5.56 0.72 -10.21
N SER A 65 4.35 0.55 -10.76
CA SER A 65 3.57 1.63 -11.36
C SER A 65 3.17 2.70 -10.33
N GLY A 66 2.73 2.28 -9.14
CA GLY A 66 2.41 3.18 -8.04
C GLY A 66 3.63 3.96 -7.54
N LEU A 67 4.78 3.29 -7.42
CA LEU A 67 6.06 3.94 -7.09
C LEU A 67 6.51 4.94 -8.16
N ALA A 68 6.37 4.58 -9.44
CA ALA A 68 6.71 5.46 -10.55
C ALA A 68 5.82 6.71 -10.55
N LEU A 69 4.51 6.55 -10.32
CA LEU A 69 3.58 7.66 -10.20
C LEU A 69 3.89 8.54 -8.97
N ALA A 70 4.28 7.94 -7.85
CA ALA A 70 4.66 8.69 -6.66
C ALA A 70 5.87 9.61 -6.90
N ARG A 71 6.91 9.09 -7.56
CA ARG A 71 8.08 9.90 -7.97
C ARG A 71 7.69 11.00 -8.96
N PHE A 72 6.89 10.65 -9.96
CA PHE A 72 6.41 11.59 -10.96
C PHE A 72 5.65 12.77 -10.32
N LEU A 73 4.73 12.50 -9.39
CA LEU A 73 3.96 13.54 -8.71
C LEU A 73 4.81 14.41 -7.78
N ALA A 74 5.84 13.83 -7.14
CA ALA A 74 6.79 14.60 -6.33
C ALA A 74 7.57 15.62 -7.18
N GLU A 75 7.96 15.25 -8.40
CA GLU A 75 8.63 16.14 -9.36
C GLU A 75 7.66 17.10 -10.06
N ASN A 76 6.39 16.72 -10.18
CA ASN A 76 5.39 17.45 -10.96
C ASN A 76 4.10 17.75 -10.16
N PRO A 77 4.18 18.46 -9.01
CA PRO A 77 3.04 18.62 -8.11
C PRO A 77 1.85 19.34 -8.73
N HIS A 78 2.08 20.20 -9.74
CA HIS A 78 1.03 20.93 -10.46
C HIS A 78 -0.05 20.05 -11.10
N TRP A 79 0.22 18.75 -11.31
CA TRP A 79 -0.79 17.80 -11.77
C TRP A 79 -1.94 17.62 -10.80
N VAL A 80 -1.67 17.69 -9.49
CA VAL A 80 -2.63 17.37 -8.43
C VAL A 80 -2.81 18.48 -7.40
N ALA A 81 -1.89 19.45 -7.32
CA ALA A 81 -1.92 20.54 -6.34
C ALA A 81 -3.27 21.29 -6.36
N GLY A 82 -3.91 21.38 -5.19
CA GLY A 82 -5.20 22.03 -5.00
C GLY A 82 -6.41 21.29 -5.61
N LYS A 83 -6.22 20.09 -6.14
CA LYS A 83 -7.29 19.31 -6.79
C LYS A 83 -7.82 18.21 -5.89
N ARG A 84 -9.04 17.76 -6.17
CA ARG A 84 -9.63 16.56 -5.61
C ARG A 84 -9.27 15.39 -6.55
N VAL A 85 -8.67 14.34 -6.02
CA VAL A 85 -8.13 13.21 -6.80
C VAL A 85 -8.83 11.92 -6.38
N LEU A 86 -9.10 11.05 -7.33
CA LEU A 86 -9.56 9.68 -7.10
C LEU A 86 -8.36 8.74 -7.33
N ASP A 87 -8.00 7.96 -6.32
CA ASP A 87 -7.05 6.85 -6.44
C ASP A 87 -7.85 5.58 -6.71
N PHE A 88 -7.91 5.17 -7.99
CA PHE A 88 -8.75 4.07 -8.45
C PHE A 88 -7.93 2.78 -8.60
N GLY A 89 -8.26 1.77 -7.80
CA GLY A 89 -7.40 0.62 -7.56
C GLY A 89 -6.27 0.98 -6.60
N ALA A 90 -6.64 1.54 -5.44
CA ALA A 90 -5.69 2.15 -4.51
C ALA A 90 -4.62 1.18 -3.98
N GLY A 91 -4.94 -0.11 -3.82
CA GLY A 91 -3.99 -1.12 -3.34
C GLY A 91 -3.35 -0.73 -2.00
N SER A 92 -2.02 -0.52 -1.99
CA SER A 92 -1.28 -0.05 -0.79
C SER A 92 -1.43 1.45 -0.51
N GLY A 93 -2.17 2.18 -1.34
CA GLY A 93 -2.41 3.62 -1.22
C GLY A 93 -1.24 4.50 -1.66
N VAL A 94 -0.19 3.92 -2.26
CA VAL A 94 1.04 4.65 -2.64
C VAL A 94 0.76 5.87 -3.53
N ALA A 95 -0.13 5.74 -4.51
CA ALA A 95 -0.45 6.81 -5.45
C ALA A 95 -1.26 7.92 -4.78
N GLY A 96 -2.29 7.57 -4.02
CA GLY A 96 -3.11 8.53 -3.28
C GLY A 96 -2.33 9.29 -2.22
N ILE A 97 -1.47 8.61 -1.46
CA ILE A 97 -0.59 9.25 -0.48
C ILE A 97 0.40 10.19 -1.19
N ALA A 98 0.95 9.80 -2.33
CA ALA A 98 1.82 10.67 -3.11
C ALA A 98 1.08 11.91 -3.62
N ALA A 99 -0.16 11.76 -4.08
CA ALA A 99 -0.98 12.90 -4.52
C ALA A 99 -1.25 13.89 -3.37
N LEU A 100 -1.57 13.40 -2.17
CA LEU A 100 -1.70 14.24 -0.97
C LEU A 100 -0.39 14.97 -0.65
N ARG A 101 0.75 14.26 -0.69
CA ARG A 101 2.07 14.85 -0.43
C ARG A 101 2.47 15.88 -1.48
N ALA A 102 2.00 15.73 -2.71
CA ALA A 102 2.18 16.69 -3.80
C ALA A 102 1.17 17.87 -3.74
N GLY A 103 0.32 17.93 -2.71
CA GLY A 103 -0.56 19.07 -2.43
C GLY A 103 -1.98 18.92 -2.96
N ALA A 104 -2.45 17.71 -3.27
CA ALA A 104 -3.88 17.48 -3.53
C ALA A 104 -4.73 17.99 -2.37
N LEU A 105 -5.86 18.63 -2.69
CA LEU A 105 -6.82 19.13 -1.71
C LEU A 105 -7.51 17.98 -0.97
N GLU A 106 -7.84 16.93 -1.71
CA GLU A 106 -8.52 15.73 -1.20
C GLU A 106 -8.11 14.55 -2.07
N VAL A 107 -7.98 13.38 -1.46
CA VAL A 107 -7.84 12.11 -2.17
C VAL A 107 -8.90 11.14 -1.68
N VAL A 108 -9.65 10.56 -2.62
CA VAL A 108 -10.57 9.45 -2.35
C VAL A 108 -9.91 8.16 -2.82
N ALA A 109 -9.64 7.25 -1.90
CA ALA A 109 -9.21 5.89 -2.23
C ALA A 109 -10.42 5.04 -2.63
N CYS A 110 -10.31 4.36 -3.76
CA CYS A 110 -11.33 3.46 -4.28
C CYS A 110 -10.68 2.13 -4.64
N ASP A 111 -11.15 1.06 -4.02
CA ASP A 111 -10.70 -0.30 -4.28
C ASP A 111 -11.88 -1.26 -4.07
N LEU A 112 -11.82 -2.42 -4.73
CA LEU A 112 -12.79 -3.50 -4.51
C LEU A 112 -12.46 -4.25 -3.22
N ASP A 113 -11.18 -4.29 -2.83
CA ASP A 113 -10.71 -4.96 -1.64
C ASP A 113 -10.82 -4.05 -0.39
N PRO A 114 -11.61 -4.45 0.63
CA PRO A 114 -11.68 -3.72 1.90
C PRO A 114 -10.34 -3.58 2.62
N LEU A 115 -9.41 -4.53 2.46
CA LEU A 115 -8.07 -4.46 3.05
C LEU A 115 -7.20 -3.41 2.35
N ALA A 116 -7.34 -3.23 1.04
CA ALA A 116 -6.70 -2.14 0.31
C ALA A 116 -7.17 -0.76 0.79
N LEU A 117 -8.48 -0.59 0.99
CA LEU A 117 -9.05 0.63 1.56
C LEU A 117 -8.53 0.89 2.98
N ALA A 118 -8.40 -0.16 3.79
CA ALA A 118 -7.87 -0.06 5.15
C ALA A 118 -6.33 0.16 5.20
N ALA A 119 -5.60 -0.27 4.17
CA ALA A 119 -4.18 0.01 3.99
C ALA A 119 -3.91 1.49 3.63
N CYS A 120 -4.92 2.19 3.08
CA CYS A 120 -4.87 3.62 2.83
C CYS A 120 -5.15 4.39 4.13
N PRO A 121 -4.15 5.02 4.77
CA PRO A 121 -4.37 5.74 6.01
C PRO A 121 -5.23 7.00 5.75
N PRO A 122 -6.20 7.31 6.63
CA PRO A 122 -6.89 8.59 6.57
C PRO A 122 -5.89 9.72 6.86
N VAL A 123 -6.03 10.84 6.15
CA VAL A 123 -5.23 12.04 6.43
C VAL A 123 -5.70 12.60 7.76
N SER A 124 -4.95 12.33 8.83
CA SER A 124 -5.12 13.09 10.07
C SER A 124 -4.53 14.47 9.82
N GLY A 125 -5.40 15.48 9.79
CA GLY A 125 -5.00 16.90 9.78
C GLY A 125 -4.27 17.29 11.05
#